data_AF-A0A9X6IUW2-F1
#
_entry.id   AF-A0A9X6IUW2-F1
#
_cell.length_a   1.000
_cell.length_b   1.000
_cell.length_c   1.000
_cell.angle_alpha   90.00
_cell.angle_beta   90.00
_cell.angle_gamma   90.00
#
_symmetry.space_group_name_H-M   'P 1'
#
loop_
_entity.id
_entity.type
_entity.pdbx_description
1 polymer ?
#
loop_
_entity_poly.entity_id
_entity_poly.type
_entity_poly.pdbx_seq_one_letter_code
_entity_poly.pdbx_strand_id
1 'polypeptide(L)' 'MTEVGLVLAGGGGKGAYHISAWKAFNEYGISDNICAISGTSVGALNAALFSQGDYRFAETI' A
#
# COMPACT_ATOMS: atom_id res chain seq x y z
N MET A 1 2.29 -19.87 5.94
CA MET A 1 1.78 -18.52 5.65
C MET A 1 1.69 -18.38 4.14
N THR A 2 0.65 -17.75 3.63
CA THR A 2 0.50 -17.50 2.20
C THR A 2 1.21 -16.20 1.87
N GLU A 3 2.18 -16.24 0.97
CA GLU A 3 2.89 -15.04 0.51
C GLU A 3 2.05 -14.29 -0.53
N VAL A 4 1.91 -12.98 -0.38
CA VAL A 4 1.07 -12.11 -1.22
C VAL A 4 1.91 -11.01 -1.86
N GLY A 5 1.74 -10.85 -3.18
CA GLY A 5 2.21 -9.66 -3.90
C GLY A 5 1.09 -8.61 -4.00
N LEU A 6 1.36 -7.40 -3.53
CA LEU A 6 0.45 -6.25 -3.66
C LEU A 6 0.78 -5.44 -4.92
N VAL A 7 -0.21 -5.17 -5.76
CA VAL A 7 -0.04 -4.36 -6.98
C VAL A 7 -0.94 -3.13 -6.90
N LEU A 8 -0.32 -1.95 -6.91
CA LEU A 8 -1.02 -0.66 -6.86
C LEU A 8 -1.06 -0.03 -8.26
N ALA A 9 -2.22 -0.08 -8.91
CA ALA A 9 -2.40 0.51 -10.23
C ALA A 9 -2.29 2.05 -10.20
N GLY A 10 -2.07 2.65 -11.37
CA GLY A 10 -2.22 4.10 -11.52
C GLY A 10 -3.69 4.52 -11.41
N GLY A 11 -3.93 5.82 -11.16
CA GLY A 11 -5.30 6.32 -11.02
C GLY A 11 -5.45 7.80 -10.67
N GLY A 12 -4.36 8.58 -10.72
CA GLY A 12 -4.36 9.99 -10.32
C GLY A 12 -4.87 10.17 -8.88
N GLY A 13 -5.79 11.11 -8.66
CA GLY A 13 -6.35 11.39 -7.33
C GLY A 13 -7.03 10.19 -6.65
N LYS A 14 -7.50 9.19 -7.42
CA LYS A 14 -8.08 7.96 -6.83
C LYS A 14 -7.04 7.09 -6.11
N GLY A 15 -5.75 7.33 -6.34
CA GLY A 15 -4.66 6.66 -5.63
C GLY A 15 -4.72 6.86 -4.11
N ALA A 16 -5.35 7.94 -3.63
CA ALA A 16 -5.56 8.18 -2.19
C ALA A 16 -6.24 6.99 -1.47
N TYR A 17 -7.10 6.25 -2.17
CA TYR A 17 -7.78 5.08 -1.60
C TYR A 17 -6.84 3.91 -1.25
N HIS A 18 -5.64 3.85 -1.84
CA HIS A 18 -4.66 2.83 -1.48
C HIS A 18 -4.19 2.95 -0.03
N ILE A 19 -4.12 4.18 0.51
CA ILE A 19 -3.72 4.40 1.91
C ILE A 19 -4.78 3.87 2.87
N SER A 20 -6.06 4.09 2.57
CA SER A 20 -7.16 3.50 3.34
C SER A 20 -7.22 1.97 3.22
N ALA A 21 -6.86 1.41 2.05
CA ALA A 21 -6.73 -0.04 1.89
C ALA A 21 -5.60 -0.61 2.75
N TRP A 22 -4.46 0.08 2.82
CA TRP A 22 -3.36 -0.28 3.71
C TRP A 22 -3.78 -0.28 5.19
N LYS A 23 -4.57 0.72 5.62
CA LYS A 23 -5.18 0.72 6.96
C LYS A 23 -5.92 -0.59 7.25
N ALA A 24 -6.80 -1.01 6.34
CA ALA A 24 -7.54 -2.26 6.49
C ALA A 24 -6.60 -3.48 6.52
N PHE A 25 -5.55 -3.51 5.68
CA PHE A 25 -4.58 -4.61 5.71
C PHE A 25 -3.90 -4.75 7.07
N ASN A 26 -3.59 -3.65 7.74
CA ASN A 26 -3.04 -3.67 9.10
C ASN A 26 -4.08 -4.18 10.11
N GLU A 27 -5.33 -3.68 10.05
CA GLU A 27 -6.41 -4.08 10.96
C GLU A 27 -6.78 -5.57 10.86
N TYR A 28 -6.66 -6.16 9.67
CA TYR A 28 -6.98 -7.58 9.42
C TYR A 28 -5.75 -8.50 9.42
N GLY A 29 -4.55 -8.01 9.75
CA GLY A 29 -3.32 -8.83 9.76
C GLY A 29 -2.90 -9.34 8.38
N ILE A 30 -3.34 -8.68 7.31
CA ILE A 30 -2.98 -9.02 5.93
C ILE A 30 -1.58 -8.51 5.59
N SER A 31 -1.19 -7.36 6.15
CA SER A 31 0.12 -6.73 5.88
C SER A 31 1.30 -7.66 6.16
N ASP A 32 1.20 -8.52 7.18
CA ASP A 32 2.24 -9.49 7.54
C ASP A 32 2.50 -10.55 6.46
N ASN A 33 1.55 -10.72 5.53
CA ASN A 33 1.65 -11.68 4.43
C ASN A 33 2.12 -11.02 3.11
N ILE A 34 2.27 -9.69 3.08
CA ILE A 34 2.67 -8.95 1.87
C ILE A 34 4.19 -8.96 1.77
N CYS A 35 4.75 -9.80 0.89
CA CYS A 35 6.20 -9.97 0.72
C CYS A 35 6.77 -9.20 -0.48
N ALA A 36 5.90 -8.76 -1.40
CA ALA A 36 6.29 -8.00 -2.56
C ALA A 36 5.27 -6.90 -2.84
N ILE A 37 5.75 -5.76 -3.34
CA ILE A 37 4.89 -4.67 -3.79
C ILE A 37 5.37 -4.10 -5.11
N SER A 38 4.43 -3.76 -5.98
CA SER A 38 4.71 -2.99 -7.19
C SER A 38 3.64 -1.92 -7.38
N GLY A 39 3.96 -0.89 -8.15
CA GLY A 39 2.97 0.11 -8.53
C GLY A 39 3.38 0.93 -9.74
N THR A 40 2.39 1.58 -10.34
CA THR A 40 2.57 2.41 -11.54
C THR A 40 2.02 3.81 -11.31
N SER A 41 2.76 4.87 -11.70
CA SER A 41 2.35 6.27 -11.51
C SER A 41 2.08 6.58 -10.03
N VAL A 42 0.91 7.13 -9.65
CA VAL A 42 0.54 7.35 -8.23
C VAL A 42 0.60 6.05 -7.41
N GLY A 43 0.34 4.90 -8.04
CA GLY A 43 0.51 3.60 -7.40
C GLY A 43 1.97 3.30 -7.07
N ALA A 44 2.93 3.77 -7.87
CA ALA A 44 4.36 3.63 -7.58
C ALA A 44 4.77 4.49 -6.38
N LEU A 45 4.23 5.71 -6.27
CA LEU A 45 4.44 6.57 -5.09
C LEU A 45 3.92 5.89 -3.82
N ASN A 46 2.67 5.40 -3.86
CA ASN A 46 2.08 4.73 -2.71
C ASN A 46 2.78 3.39 -2.40
N ALA A 47 3.31 2.70 -3.40
CA ALA A 47 4.11 1.49 -3.19
C ALA A 47 5.43 1.80 -2.49
N ALA A 48 6.06 2.95 -2.80
CA ALA A 48 7.25 3.41 -2.10
C ALA A 48 6.92 3.76 -0.63
N LEU A 49 5.81 4.46 -0.37
CA LEU A 49 5.34 4.76 0.99
C LEU A 49 5.03 3.48 1.79
N PHE A 50 4.36 2.51 1.17
CA PHE A 50 4.09 1.21 1.79
C PHE A 50 5.38 0.48 2.16
N SER A 51 6.37 0.48 1.26
CA SER A 51 7.67 -0.16 1.49
C SER A 51 8.47 0.50 2.62
N GLN A 52 8.26 1.80 2.89
CA GLN A 52 8.84 2.46 4.07
C GLN A 52 8.26 1.94 5.39
N GLY A 53 7.07 1.35 5.38
CA GLY A 53 6.43 0.74 6.56
C GLY A 53 5.84 1.74 7.56
N ASP A 54 6.03 3.05 7.37
CA ASP A 54 5.43 4.08 8.21
C ASP A 54 4.05 4.50 7.69
N TYR A 55 3.04 3.71 8.06
CA TYR A 55 1.65 3.99 7.72
C TYR A 55 1.19 5.36 8.23
N ARG A 56 1.64 5.80 9.41
CA ARG A 56 1.21 7.07 10.00
C ARG A 56 1.73 8.25 9.19
N PHE A 57 2.98 8.18 8.76
CA PHE A 57 3.52 9.17 7.84
C PHE A 57 2.76 9.17 6.51
N ALA A 58 2.51 7.99 5.93
CA ALA A 58 1.80 7.88 4.66
C ALA A 58 0.36 8.41 4.70
N GLU A 59 -0.32 8.38 5.86
CA GLU A 59 -1.65 8.96 6.06
C GLU A 59 -1.66 10.50 6.04
N THR A 60 -0.50 11.15 6.20
CA THR A 60 -0.39 12.62 6.27
C THR A 60 -0.04 13.30 4.94
N ILE A 61 0.26 12.51 3.90
CA ILE A 61 0.66 12.98 2.56
C ILE A 61 -0.55 12.99 1.62
#